data_AF-A0A961T7S7-F1
#
_entry.id   AF-A0A961T7S7-F1
#
_cell.length_a   1.000
_cell.length_b   1.000
_cell.length_c   1.000
_cell.angle_alpha   90.00
_cell.angle_beta   90.00
_cell.angle_gamma   90.00
#
_symmetry.space_group_name_H-M   'P 1'
#
loop_
_entity.id
_entity.type
_entity.pdbx_description
1 polymer ?
#
loop_
_entity_poly.entity_id
_entity_poly.type
_entity_poly.pdbx_seq_one_letter_code
_entity_poly.pdbx_strand_id
1 'polypeptide(L)'
;MAARSGGKLTIIKSKADLRAFLERRKAEPGIVAGLLALEGAQVLEGDPANVDAIFEAGYRMMSPTHFFDNEMAGSAHGLEKGG
;
A
#
# COMPACT_ATOMS: atom_id res chain seq x y z
N MET A 1 4.39 -11.36 -7.90
CA MET A 1 3.47 -12.40 -7.36
C MET A 1 2.15 -12.48 -8.14
N ALA A 2 1.41 -11.38 -8.33
CA ALA A 2 0.12 -11.39 -9.03
C ALA A 2 0.18 -11.98 -10.45
N ALA A 3 1.18 -11.60 -11.26
CA ALA A 3 1.38 -12.16 -12.61
C ALA A 3 1.56 -13.69 -12.64
N ARG A 4 2.10 -14.29 -11.56
CA ARG A 4 2.30 -15.75 -11.44
C ARG A 4 1.08 -16.48 -10.87
N SER A 5 0.00 -15.77 -10.52
CA SER A 5 -1.17 -16.37 -9.88
C SER A 5 -2.16 -17.01 -10.86
N GLY A 6 -1.91 -16.91 -12.18
CA GLY A 6 -2.87 -17.34 -13.20
C GLY A 6 -4.19 -16.57 -13.13
N GLY A 7 -4.13 -15.27 -12.78
CA GLY A 7 -5.32 -14.42 -12.64
C GLY A 7 -6.10 -14.60 -11.34
N LYS A 8 -5.61 -15.42 -10.39
CA LYS A 8 -6.24 -15.64 -9.08
C LYS A 8 -5.98 -14.54 -8.06
N LEU A 9 -4.94 -13.72 -8.27
CA LEU A 9 -4.63 -12.54 -7.45
C LEU A 9 -4.71 -11.27 -8.31
N THR A 10 -5.54 -10.32 -7.89
CA THR A 10 -5.68 -8.99 -8.52
C THR A 10 -5.12 -7.91 -7.60
N ILE A 11 -4.26 -7.02 -8.12
CA ILE A 11 -3.81 -5.83 -7.38
C ILE A 11 -4.80 -4.71 -7.63
N ILE A 12 -5.29 -4.08 -6.56
CA ILE A 12 -6.24 -2.97 -6.61
C ILE A 12 -5.46 -1.66 -6.59
N LYS A 13 -5.63 -0.83 -7.62
CA LYS A 13 -5.04 0.51 -7.72
C LYS A 13 -6.10 1.61 -7.68
N SER A 14 -7.36 1.28 -7.88
CA SER A 14 -8.45 2.25 -7.91
C SER A 14 -9.76 1.71 -7.32
N LYS A 15 -10.69 2.62 -7.04
CA LYS A 15 -12.08 2.24 -6.68
C LYS A 15 -12.76 1.46 -7.80
N ALA A 16 -12.42 1.73 -9.06
CA ALA A 16 -12.96 1.00 -10.21
C ALA A 16 -12.45 -0.45 -10.22
N ASP A 17 -11.16 -0.67 -9.95
CA ASP A 17 -10.58 -2.01 -9.88
C ASP A 17 -11.23 -2.84 -8.78
N LEU A 18 -11.48 -2.24 -7.61
CA LEU A 18 -12.14 -2.91 -6.50
C LEU A 18 -13.56 -3.35 -6.89
N ARG A 19 -14.34 -2.45 -7.52
CA ARG A 19 -15.69 -2.79 -8.00
C ARG A 19 -15.67 -3.92 -9.02
N ALA A 20 -14.78 -3.84 -10.00
CA ALA A 20 -14.62 -4.89 -11.01
C ALA A 20 -14.24 -6.24 -10.37
N PHE A 21 -13.34 -6.23 -9.40
CA PHE A 21 -12.96 -7.43 -8.65
C PHE A 21 -14.13 -8.02 -7.86
N LEU A 22 -14.90 -7.19 -7.15
CA LEU A 22 -16.04 -7.64 -6.36
C LEU A 22 -17.13 -8.26 -7.24
N GLU A 23 -17.39 -7.71 -8.43
CA GLU A 23 -18.30 -8.31 -9.41
C GLU A 23 -17.77 -9.65 -9.92
N ARG A 24 -16.50 -9.72 -10.33
CA ARG A 24 -15.88 -10.97 -10.79
C ARG A 24 -15.93 -12.06 -9.72
N ARG A 25 -15.69 -11.71 -8.46
CA ARG A 25 -15.69 -12.65 -7.33
C ARG A 25 -17.04 -13.34 -7.12
N LYS A 26 -18.16 -12.74 -7.53
CA LYS A 26 -19.49 -13.39 -7.47
C LYS A 26 -19.54 -14.67 -8.30
N ALA A 27 -18.87 -14.69 -9.46
CA ALA A 27 -18.77 -15.86 -10.32
C ALA A 27 -17.56 -16.74 -9.97
N GLU A 28 -16.48 -16.15 -9.45
CA GLU A 28 -15.24 -16.84 -9.11
C GLU A 28 -14.87 -16.65 -7.63
N PRO A 29 -15.54 -17.34 -6.68
CA PRO A 29 -15.37 -17.08 -5.24
C PRO A 29 -13.94 -17.34 -4.69
N GLY A 30 -13.12 -18.10 -5.43
CA GLY A 30 -11.76 -18.48 -5.04
C GLY A 30 -10.65 -17.48 -5.42
N ILE A 31 -10.96 -16.38 -6.11
CA ILE A 31 -9.96 -15.34 -6.39
C ILE A 31 -9.72 -14.45 -5.17
N VAL A 32 -8.59 -13.75 -5.13
CA VAL A 32 -8.20 -12.84 -4.07
C VAL A 32 -7.75 -11.50 -4.65
N ALA A 33 -7.88 -10.44 -3.86
CA ALA A 33 -7.39 -9.12 -4.19
C ALA A 33 -6.42 -8.63 -3.11
N GLY A 34 -5.48 -7.77 -3.50
CA GLY A 34 -4.54 -7.12 -2.58
C GLY A 34 -4.43 -5.62 -2.87
N LEU A 35 -4.30 -4.83 -1.81
CA LEU A 35 -3.91 -3.43 -1.87
C LEU A 35 -2.45 -3.33 -1.43
N LEU A 36 -1.60 -2.69 -2.24
CA LEU A 36 -0.22 -2.43 -1.84
C LEU A 36 -0.19 -1.25 -0.87
N ALA A 37 0.39 -1.47 0.30
CA ALA A 37 0.48 -0.50 1.37
C ALA A 37 1.88 -0.46 1.96
N LEU A 38 2.27 0.71 2.48
CA LEU A 38 3.49 0.91 3.24
C LEU A 38 3.16 1.14 4.71
N GLU A 39 3.90 0.48 5.58
CA GLU A 39 3.84 0.66 7.02
C GLU A 39 5.14 1.32 7.48
N GLY A 40 5.11 2.64 7.64
CA GLY A 40 6.27 3.49 7.80
C GLY A 40 6.76 4.11 6.50
N ALA A 41 7.01 5.42 6.53
CA ALA A 41 7.38 6.22 5.37
C ALA A 41 8.90 6.45 5.25
N GLN A 42 9.74 5.62 5.90
CA GLN A 42 11.20 5.69 5.80
C GLN A 42 11.69 5.62 4.35
N VAL A 43 10.97 4.89 3.49
CA VAL A 43 11.28 4.74 2.05
C VAL A 43 11.22 6.05 1.27
N LEU A 44 10.63 7.11 1.85
CA LEU A 44 10.63 8.43 1.25
C LEU A 44 11.94 9.19 1.48
N GLU A 45 12.79 8.71 2.40
CA GLU A 45 14.12 9.28 2.69
C GLU A 45 14.11 10.79 2.97
N GLY A 46 13.03 11.28 3.63
CA GLY A 46 12.86 12.68 3.95
C GLY A 46 12.30 13.56 2.82
N ASP A 47 12.06 13.01 1.62
CA ASP A 47 11.51 13.75 0.49
C ASP A 47 10.06 13.30 0.17
N PRO A 48 9.04 14.15 0.46
CA PRO A 48 7.65 13.86 0.11
C PRO A 48 7.40 13.63 -1.38
N ALA A 49 8.24 14.17 -2.28
CA ALA A 49 8.08 13.96 -3.72
C ALA A 49 8.24 12.48 -4.13
N ASN A 50 8.94 11.69 -3.33
CA ASN A 50 9.08 10.24 -3.56
C ASN A 50 7.74 9.49 -3.46
N VAL A 51 6.68 10.10 -2.92
CA VAL A 51 5.32 9.54 -2.95
C VAL A 51 4.87 9.24 -4.37
N ASP A 52 5.24 10.07 -5.35
CA ASP A 52 4.85 9.85 -6.75
C ASP A 52 5.46 8.57 -7.32
N ALA A 53 6.75 8.32 -7.04
CA ALA A 53 7.42 7.09 -7.47
C ALA A 53 6.75 5.83 -6.87
N ILE A 54 6.38 5.90 -5.60
CA ILE A 54 5.68 4.84 -4.88
C ILE A 54 4.25 4.62 -5.41
N PHE A 55 3.55 5.71 -5.74
CA PHE A 55 2.23 5.66 -6.35
C PHE A 55 2.28 5.03 -7.75
N GLU A 56 3.25 5.40 -8.59
CA GLU A 56 3.45 4.80 -9.90
C GLU A 56 3.80 3.30 -9.81
N ALA A 57 4.57 2.91 -8.79
CA ALA A 57 4.84 1.50 -8.48
C ALA A 57 3.59 0.70 -8.07
N GLY A 58 2.48 1.37 -7.72
CA GLY A 58 1.18 0.76 -7.48
C GLY A 58 0.71 0.75 -6.03
N TYR A 59 1.43 1.40 -5.11
CA TYR A 59 1.00 1.56 -3.71
C TYR A 59 -0.14 2.58 -3.61
N ARG A 60 -1.08 2.34 -2.70
CA ARG A 60 -2.30 3.17 -2.53
C ARG A 60 -2.63 3.52 -1.09
N MET A 61 -1.81 3.08 -0.14
CA MET A 61 -1.95 3.38 1.27
C MET A 61 -0.56 3.46 1.90
N MET A 62 -0.39 4.38 2.85
CA MET A 62 0.86 4.57 3.57
C MET A 62 0.53 5.02 4.99
N SER A 63 1.23 4.46 5.99
CA SER A 63 1.34 5.07 7.31
C SER A 63 2.65 5.87 7.41
N PRO A 64 2.65 7.06 8.05
CA PRO A 64 3.86 7.86 8.24
C PRO A 64 4.94 7.13 9.03
N THR A 65 4.54 6.39 10.06
CA THR A 65 5.44 5.64 10.95
C THR A 65 4.96 4.22 11.21
N HIS A 66 5.88 3.42 11.76
CA HIS A 66 5.61 2.09 12.30
C HIS A 66 6.14 2.04 13.74
N PHE A 67 7.29 1.41 13.99
CA PHE A 67 7.85 1.27 15.35
C PHE A 67 8.73 2.42 15.80
N PHE A 68 9.49 3.03 14.89
CA PHE A 68 10.46 4.07 15.22
C PHE A 68 10.12 5.40 14.54
N ASP A 69 10.64 6.48 15.09
CA ASP A 69 10.61 7.80 14.45
C ASP A 69 11.39 7.76 13.13
N ASN A 70 10.95 8.49 12.13
CA ASN A 70 11.69 8.64 10.88
C ASN A 70 11.67 10.09 10.41
N GLU A 71 12.36 10.37 9.29
CA GLU A 71 12.46 11.71 8.72
C GLU A 71 11.10 12.32 8.34
N MET A 72 10.06 11.49 8.21
CA MET A 72 8.72 11.93 7.82
C MET A 72 7.79 12.21 9.01
N ALA A 73 7.95 11.52 10.15
CA ALA A 73 7.07 11.65 11.31
C ALA A 73 7.56 10.84 12.54
N GLY A 74 6.93 11.11 13.69
CA GLY A 74 7.16 10.42 14.95
C GLY A 74 6.28 9.19 15.15
N SER A 75 6.80 8.22 15.89
CA SER A 75 6.11 7.00 16.29
C SER A 75 5.59 7.12 17.73
N ALA A 76 4.45 6.51 18.04
CA ALA A 76 4.00 6.36 19.44
C ALA A 76 5.00 5.58 20.32
N HIS A 77 5.77 4.68 19.68
CA HIS A 77 6.86 3.92 20.29
C HIS A 77 8.25 4.55 20.02
N GLY A 78 8.27 5.73 19.40
CA GLY A 78 9.48 6.50 19.13
C GLY A 78 10.17 7.00 20.40
N LEU A 79 11.44 7.37 20.25
CA LEU A 79 12.22 7.98 21.33
C LEU A 79 11.85 9.46 21.46
N GLU A 80 11.80 10.16 20.33
CA GLU A 80 11.44 11.57 20.26
C GLU A 80 9.91 11.71 20.23
N LYS A 81 9.20 10.78 19.57
CA LYS A 81 7.74 10.82 19.34
C LYS A 81 7.28 12.11 18.67
N GLY A 82 8.20 12.80 17.99
CA GLY A 82 7.97 14.10 17.39
C GLY A 82 7.31 13.97 16.01
N GLY A 83 6.18 14.65 15.83
CA GLY A 83 5.46 14.79 14.58
C GLY A 83 4.65 16.08 14.60
#